data_AF-A0A793H1F1-F1
#
_entry.id   AF-A0A793H1F1-F1
#
_cell.length_a   1.000
_cell.length_b   1.000
_cell.length_c   1.000
_cell.angle_alpha   90.00
_cell.angle_beta   90.00
_cell.angle_gamma   90.00
#
_symmetry.space_group_name_H-M   'P 1'
#
loop_
_entity.id
_entity.type
_entity.pdbx_description
1 polymer ?
#
loop_
_entity_poly.entity_id
_entity_poly.type
_entity_poly.pdbx_seq_one_letter_code
_entity_poly.pdbx_strand_id
1 'polypeptide(L)'
;MTVSTEVDHNEYTGNGVTTTFPYTFRIFKKSDLVVQVVDLNDNITVLTLDTDYTVTGAGGYVGGNVILATALANGYQISISRELPVTQETDLRNQGKFFAEVHEDALDKLTMLIQQVRSWFSLALRKPSFAANYYDAMDNYIRNLRAPSRPKDAATKDYVDILSGASLSRSLRVPESFINELPDADGRKNKTLSFDNSGSPLLLDPESSGLWGYSLIDSFQDGASITTRFQALHWKRPDGNGEYYRWDGSLPKDVPENSTPESTGGVSLGAWVSVGDASLRSDLISQETDKGSSIVTYTPKFNDAVSMSVYEKLSVDLVTLSDYGFKVGNTGSQNKAAFQKAIDDATLPTEIVIPEGVFIVDPGITIKNTVTMIRGAGAYQSRIFSTGTAAPIITQQDGVITFCEFRDFGLDGNGYAANGISLTEANHIKIENIDVVNTNNNAILVNGYSIDIIGCRLFQNTGNGINVGGHCNNINIINNRIYGNGAGGVLLTPAYAEGGMSVRVNGN
;
A
#
# COMPACT_ATOMS: atom_id res chain seq x y z
N MET A 1 54.73 -58.03 59.31
CA MET A 1 53.58 -57.11 59.50
C MET A 1 52.71 -57.20 58.26
N THR A 2 51.41 -56.94 58.36
CA THR A 2 50.45 -57.08 57.25
C THR A 2 50.07 -55.72 56.66
N VAL A 3 49.49 -55.72 55.46
CA VAL A 3 48.78 -54.56 54.91
C VAL A 3 47.52 -54.30 55.74
N SER A 4 47.54 -53.23 56.54
CA SER A 4 46.46 -52.87 57.47
C SER A 4 45.73 -51.56 57.12
N THR A 5 46.07 -50.93 55.99
CA THR A 5 45.46 -49.66 55.52
C THR A 5 44.66 -49.91 54.25
N GLU A 6 43.55 -49.19 54.08
CA GLU A 6 42.80 -49.16 52.81
C GLU A 6 43.36 -48.17 51.79
N VAL A 7 44.27 -47.29 52.22
CA VAL A 7 44.89 -46.28 51.36
C VAL A 7 45.90 -46.94 50.42
N ASP A 8 45.77 -46.74 49.12
CA ASP A 8 46.64 -47.26 48.07
C ASP A 8 47.13 -46.18 47.09
N HIS A 9 46.67 -44.95 47.28
CA HIS A 9 47.11 -43.76 46.57
C HIS A 9 47.04 -42.52 47.48
N ASN A 10 47.79 -41.49 47.12
CA ASN A 10 47.74 -40.17 47.75
C ASN A 10 47.74 -39.09 46.67
N GLU A 11 46.98 -38.02 46.90
CA GLU A 11 46.89 -36.88 45.99
C GLU A 11 47.26 -35.59 46.71
N TYR A 12 47.96 -34.70 46.01
CA TYR A 12 48.36 -33.39 46.52
C TYR A 12 48.22 -32.31 45.46
N THR A 13 48.11 -31.06 45.90
CA THR A 13 48.14 -29.88 45.03
C THR A 13 49.47 -29.16 45.17
N GLY A 14 50.11 -28.86 44.05
CA GLY A 14 51.35 -28.10 43.98
C GLY A 14 51.14 -26.65 44.40
N ASN A 15 52.12 -26.12 45.14
CA ASN A 15 52.18 -24.71 45.55
C ASN A 15 53.31 -23.94 44.85
N GLY A 16 53.97 -24.56 43.85
CA GLY A 16 55.11 -23.99 43.14
C GLY A 16 56.46 -24.09 43.87
N VAL A 17 56.50 -24.64 45.09
CA VAL A 17 57.72 -24.70 45.93
C VAL A 17 58.02 -26.11 46.44
N THR A 18 57.00 -26.91 46.74
CA THR A 18 57.16 -28.24 47.36
C THR A 18 57.69 -29.25 46.35
N THR A 19 58.77 -29.95 46.71
CA THR A 19 59.37 -31.04 45.93
C THR A 19 59.12 -32.42 46.54
N THR A 20 58.77 -32.49 47.83
CA THR A 20 58.65 -33.74 48.58
C THR A 20 57.19 -34.00 48.93
N PHE A 21 56.68 -35.13 48.48
CA PHE A 21 55.31 -35.58 48.71
C PHE A 21 55.32 -36.94 49.41
N PRO A 22 54.74 -37.05 50.62
CA PRO A 22 54.70 -38.34 51.31
C PRO A 22 53.74 -39.30 50.62
N TYR A 23 53.95 -40.59 50.79
CA TYR A 23 52.96 -41.63 50.51
C TYR A 23 52.81 -42.51 51.75
N THR A 24 51.59 -42.93 52.06
CA THR A 24 51.25 -43.54 53.37
C THR A 24 50.88 -45.02 53.28
N PHE A 25 51.32 -45.69 52.23
CA PHE A 25 51.00 -47.10 51.94
C PHE A 25 52.26 -47.91 51.61
N ARG A 26 52.20 -49.23 51.84
CA ARG A 26 53.33 -50.15 51.60
C ARG A 26 53.54 -50.40 50.10
N ILE A 27 54.80 -50.38 49.67
CA ILE A 27 55.30 -50.81 48.36
C ILE A 27 56.48 -51.78 48.55
N PHE A 28 56.69 -52.74 47.65
CA PHE A 28 57.81 -53.68 47.77
C PHE A 28 59.09 -53.12 47.14
N LYS A 29 58.97 -52.52 45.96
CA LYS A 29 60.06 -51.95 45.16
C LYS A 29 59.70 -50.52 44.76
N LYS A 30 60.71 -49.68 44.50
CA LYS A 30 60.49 -48.29 44.03
C LYS A 30 59.68 -48.22 42.74
N SER A 31 59.84 -49.24 41.88
CA SER A 31 59.12 -49.41 40.61
C SER A 31 57.63 -49.72 40.76
N ASP A 32 57.16 -50.03 41.98
CA ASP A 32 55.75 -50.33 42.24
C ASP A 32 54.91 -49.05 42.43
N LEU A 33 55.52 -47.87 42.26
CA LEU A 33 54.84 -46.58 42.27
C LEU A 33 54.73 -46.02 40.87
N VAL A 34 53.53 -45.54 40.56
CA VAL A 34 53.28 -44.67 39.41
C VAL A 34 52.92 -43.29 39.93
N VAL A 35 53.68 -42.30 39.49
CA VAL A 35 53.48 -40.89 39.84
C VAL A 35 53.02 -40.15 38.59
N GLN A 36 51.88 -39.49 38.69
CA GLN A 36 51.28 -38.73 37.60
C GLN A 36 51.02 -37.29 38.05
N VAL A 37 51.12 -36.36 37.12
CA VAL A 37 50.76 -34.95 37.35
C VAL A 37 49.68 -34.52 36.36
N VAL A 38 48.74 -33.71 36.86
CA VAL A 38 47.67 -33.09 36.06
C VAL A 38 47.90 -31.59 36.04
N ASP A 39 48.01 -31.01 34.85
CA ASP A 39 48.18 -29.57 34.65
C ASP A 39 46.85 -28.80 34.73
N LEU A 40 46.90 -27.47 34.61
CA LEU A 40 45.72 -26.60 34.67
C LEU A 40 44.77 -26.73 33.45
N ASN A 41 45.17 -27.49 32.42
CA ASN A 41 44.36 -27.78 31.23
C ASN A 41 43.90 -29.25 31.22
N ASP A 42 43.96 -29.95 32.37
CA ASP A 42 43.60 -31.35 32.55
C ASP A 42 44.44 -32.35 31.71
N ASN A 43 45.65 -31.96 31.30
CA ASN A 43 46.61 -32.88 30.66
C ASN A 43 47.31 -33.73 31.72
N ILE A 44 47.33 -35.04 31.51
CA ILE A 44 47.94 -36.01 32.44
C ILE A 44 49.32 -36.41 31.91
N THR A 45 50.34 -36.28 32.74
CA THR A 45 51.72 -36.71 32.44
C THR A 45 52.18 -37.75 33.47
N VAL A 46 52.67 -38.90 33.01
CA VAL A 46 53.32 -39.90 33.87
C VAL A 46 54.78 -39.51 34.04
N LEU A 47 55.24 -39.38 35.29
CA LEU A 47 56.63 -39.07 35.60
C LEU A 47 57.50 -40.33 35.56
N THR A 48 58.78 -40.17 35.20
CA THR A 48 59.75 -41.26 35.07
C THR A 48 60.57 -41.41 36.34
N LEU A 49 60.57 -42.60 36.95
CA LEU A 49 61.37 -42.93 38.13
C LEU A 49 62.87 -42.73 37.85
N ASP A 50 63.59 -42.19 38.83
CA ASP A 50 65.02 -41.85 38.81
C ASP A 50 65.43 -40.79 37.77
N THR A 51 64.48 -40.22 37.03
CA THR A 51 64.67 -39.04 36.16
C THR A 51 63.89 -37.84 36.69
N ASP A 52 62.57 -37.96 36.80
CA ASP A 52 61.67 -36.89 37.22
C ASP A 52 61.42 -36.90 38.72
N TYR A 53 61.52 -38.08 39.36
CA TYR A 53 61.36 -38.25 40.79
C TYR A 53 62.19 -39.41 41.36
N THR A 54 62.46 -39.36 42.66
CA THR A 54 63.07 -40.45 43.41
C THR A 54 62.15 -40.92 44.55
N VAL A 55 62.31 -42.17 44.98
CA VAL A 55 61.47 -42.81 46.00
C VAL A 55 62.30 -43.22 47.20
N THR A 56 61.81 -42.87 48.40
CA THR A 56 62.31 -43.35 49.70
C THR A 56 61.28 -44.26 50.36
N GLY A 57 61.67 -45.13 51.29
CA GLY A 57 60.74 -45.97 52.07
C GLY A 57 60.26 -47.27 51.41
N ALA A 58 60.79 -47.62 50.21
CA ALA A 58 60.46 -48.88 49.55
C ALA A 58 60.82 -50.10 50.42
N GLY A 59 59.92 -51.10 50.48
CA GLY A 59 60.04 -52.27 51.36
C GLY A 59 59.61 -52.02 52.80
N GLY A 60 59.39 -50.78 53.21
CA GLY A 60 58.88 -50.40 54.53
C GLY A 60 57.35 -50.50 54.64
N TYR A 61 56.84 -50.53 55.87
CA TYR A 61 55.41 -50.78 56.15
C TYR A 61 54.55 -49.52 56.30
N VAL A 62 55.17 -48.34 56.43
CA VAL A 62 54.49 -47.07 56.78
C VAL A 62 54.49 -46.08 55.60
N GLY A 63 55.01 -46.51 54.44
CA GLY A 63 55.21 -45.65 53.28
C GLY A 63 56.53 -44.89 53.32
N GLY A 64 56.60 -43.75 52.63
CA GLY A 64 57.83 -42.99 52.42
C GLY A 64 57.58 -41.68 51.71
N ASN A 65 58.53 -41.20 50.91
CA ASN A 65 58.38 -39.97 50.13
C ASN A 65 58.73 -40.17 48.66
N VAL A 66 57.95 -39.51 47.81
CA VAL A 66 58.28 -39.17 46.42
C VAL A 66 58.94 -37.78 46.44
N ILE A 67 60.15 -37.67 45.90
CA ILE A 67 60.91 -36.42 45.81
C ILE A 67 61.08 -36.07 44.34
N LEU A 68 60.39 -35.04 43.87
CA LEU A 68 60.47 -34.54 42.50
C LEU A 68 61.80 -33.81 42.26
N ALA A 69 62.33 -33.92 41.03
CA ALA A 69 63.52 -33.21 40.60
C ALA A 69 63.29 -31.69 40.48
N THR A 70 62.04 -31.28 40.18
CA THR A 70 61.60 -29.88 40.12
C THR A 70 60.34 -29.72 40.98
N ALA A 71 60.18 -28.56 41.63
CA ALA A 71 59.00 -28.27 42.44
C ALA A 71 57.71 -28.38 41.61
N LEU A 72 56.66 -28.99 42.17
CA LEU A 72 55.38 -29.12 41.48
C LEU A 72 54.76 -27.73 41.30
N ALA A 73 54.46 -27.36 40.05
CA ALA A 73 53.92 -26.06 39.69
C ALA A 73 52.64 -25.74 40.47
N ASN A 74 52.39 -24.44 40.71
CA ASN A 74 51.23 -24.01 41.50
C ASN A 74 49.91 -24.41 40.81
N GLY A 75 49.03 -25.07 41.56
CA GLY A 75 47.73 -25.55 41.09
C GLY A 75 47.76 -26.88 40.31
N TYR A 76 48.93 -27.43 40.00
CA TYR A 76 49.02 -28.77 39.40
C TYR A 76 48.65 -29.82 40.46
N GLN A 77 47.98 -30.89 40.06
CA GLN A 77 47.73 -32.02 40.96
C GLN A 77 48.78 -33.10 40.74
N ILE A 78 49.19 -33.78 41.81
CA ILE A 78 50.04 -34.98 41.73
C ILE A 78 49.28 -36.15 42.35
N SER A 79 49.24 -37.27 41.63
CA SER A 79 48.73 -38.54 42.10
C SER A 79 49.89 -39.51 42.25
N ILE A 80 50.02 -40.09 43.44
CA ILE A 80 51.01 -41.11 43.76
C ILE A 80 50.24 -42.37 44.07
N SER A 81 50.34 -43.37 43.21
CA SER A 81 49.56 -44.61 43.31
C SER A 81 50.46 -45.83 43.25
N ARG A 82 50.03 -46.91 43.92
CA ARG A 82 50.67 -48.21 43.80
C ARG A 82 50.15 -48.94 42.56
N GLU A 83 51.08 -49.41 41.73
CA GLU A 83 50.77 -50.29 40.60
C GLU A 83 51.66 -51.53 40.64
N LEU A 84 51.05 -52.69 40.90
CA LEU A 84 51.74 -53.97 40.97
C LEU A 84 51.42 -54.83 39.73
N PRO A 85 52.41 -55.58 39.20
CA PRO A 85 52.14 -56.60 38.20
C PRO A 85 51.18 -57.66 38.75
N VAL A 86 50.12 -57.97 38.00
CA VAL A 86 49.09 -58.99 38.34
C VAL A 86 49.65 -60.40 38.13
N THR A 87 50.68 -60.75 38.91
CA THR A 87 51.39 -62.03 38.86
C THR A 87 51.69 -62.51 40.28
N GLN A 88 51.76 -63.83 40.46
CA GLN A 88 52.24 -64.42 41.71
C GLN A 88 53.74 -64.69 41.59
N GLU A 89 54.56 -63.99 42.38
CA GLU A 89 56.02 -64.16 42.39
C GLU A 89 56.47 -65.29 43.34
N THR A 90 55.64 -65.61 44.34
CA THR A 90 55.96 -66.59 45.39
C THR A 90 55.50 -67.99 44.99
N ASP A 91 56.46 -68.91 44.81
CA ASP A 91 56.23 -70.35 44.64
C ASP A 91 56.50 -71.11 45.95
N LEU A 92 55.47 -71.77 46.51
CA LEU A 92 55.55 -72.46 47.80
C LEU A 92 55.98 -73.93 47.60
N ARG A 93 57.12 -74.30 48.19
CA ARG A 93 57.64 -75.68 48.11
C ARG A 93 56.94 -76.62 49.09
N ASN A 94 56.67 -77.85 48.65
CA ASN A 94 56.12 -78.91 49.51
C ASN A 94 57.19 -79.41 50.52
N GLN A 95 56.79 -79.66 51.76
CA GLN A 95 57.64 -80.18 52.86
C GLN A 95 58.83 -79.30 53.31
N GLY A 96 58.74 -77.97 53.13
CA GLY A 96 59.72 -77.00 53.65
C GLY A 96 59.43 -76.49 55.07
N LYS A 97 60.38 -75.76 55.66
CA LYS A 97 60.15 -74.99 56.90
C LYS A 97 59.14 -73.87 56.64
N PHE A 98 58.22 -73.63 57.58
CA PHE A 98 57.27 -72.53 57.49
C PHE A 98 57.97 -71.19 57.74
N PHE A 99 58.15 -70.40 56.69
CA PHE A 99 58.60 -69.01 56.78
C PHE A 99 57.37 -68.10 56.70
N ALA A 100 56.95 -67.56 57.84
CA ALA A 100 55.74 -66.73 57.92
C ALA A 100 55.82 -65.55 56.94
N GLU A 101 56.96 -64.87 56.86
CA GLU A 101 57.19 -63.69 56.02
C GLU A 101 56.98 -63.94 54.53
N VAL A 102 57.31 -65.15 54.04
CA VAL A 102 57.06 -65.52 52.64
C VAL A 102 55.56 -65.66 52.35
N HIS A 103 54.80 -66.15 53.32
CA HIS A 103 53.34 -66.25 53.21
C HIS A 103 52.70 -64.88 53.36
N GLU A 104 53.13 -64.09 54.34
CA GLU A 104 52.64 -62.74 54.57
C GLU A 104 52.90 -61.83 53.37
N ASP A 105 54.10 -61.81 52.79
CA ASP A 105 54.38 -60.99 51.60
C ASP A 105 53.53 -61.42 50.39
N ALA A 106 53.22 -62.71 50.25
CA ALA A 106 52.35 -63.21 49.19
C ALA A 106 50.88 -62.80 49.41
N LEU A 107 50.37 -62.91 50.63
CA LEU A 107 49.00 -62.49 51.00
C LEU A 107 48.85 -60.97 50.96
N ASP A 108 49.88 -60.22 51.37
CA ASP A 108 49.94 -58.78 51.26
C ASP A 108 49.90 -58.36 49.78
N LYS A 109 50.70 -58.97 48.90
CA LYS A 109 50.64 -58.69 47.46
C LYS A 109 49.23 -58.89 46.89
N LEU A 110 48.56 -59.99 47.26
CA LEU A 110 47.17 -60.24 46.83
C LEU A 110 46.20 -59.18 47.37
N THR A 111 46.34 -58.79 48.64
CA THR A 111 45.53 -57.73 49.25
C THR A 111 45.75 -56.39 48.55
N MET A 112 46.99 -56.06 48.21
CA MET A 112 47.34 -54.85 47.46
C MET A 112 46.76 -54.86 46.04
N LEU A 113 46.77 -56.00 45.35
CA LEU A 113 46.13 -56.15 44.03
C LEU A 113 44.60 -55.96 44.11
N ILE A 114 43.97 -56.43 45.19
CA ILE A 114 42.53 -56.19 45.43
C ILE A 114 42.25 -54.70 45.66
N GLN A 115 43.10 -54.01 46.44
CA GLN A 115 42.98 -52.56 46.64
C GLN A 115 43.12 -51.80 45.31
N GLN A 116 44.12 -52.15 44.50
CA GLN A 116 44.31 -51.56 43.17
C GLN A 116 43.08 -51.75 42.27
N VAL A 117 42.49 -52.95 42.23
CA VAL A 117 41.25 -53.20 41.49
C VAL A 117 40.08 -52.36 42.01
N ARG A 118 39.94 -52.22 43.34
CA ARG A 118 38.91 -51.36 43.96
C ARG A 118 39.07 -49.90 43.52
N SER A 119 40.30 -49.39 43.45
CA SER A 119 40.60 -48.01 43.04
C SER A 119 40.36 -47.77 41.55
N TRP A 120 40.70 -48.72 40.68
CA TRP A 120 40.30 -48.64 39.26
C TRP A 120 38.78 -48.60 39.11
N PHE A 121 38.06 -49.33 39.96
CA PHE A 121 36.61 -49.32 39.99
C PHE A 121 35.99 -48.03 40.55
N SER A 122 36.72 -47.20 41.32
CA SER A 122 36.24 -45.87 41.71
C SER A 122 36.45 -44.81 40.63
N LEU A 123 37.32 -45.05 39.66
CA LEU A 123 37.54 -44.17 38.49
C LEU A 123 36.60 -44.48 37.32
N ALA A 124 35.90 -45.63 37.36
CA ALA A 124 34.99 -46.04 36.31
C ALA A 124 33.62 -45.35 36.42
N LEU A 125 32.98 -45.08 35.29
CA LEU A 125 31.58 -44.65 35.25
C LEU A 125 30.67 -45.81 35.70
N ARG A 126 29.97 -45.63 36.82
CA ARG A 126 29.19 -46.71 37.47
C ARG A 126 27.79 -46.27 37.88
N LYS A 127 26.93 -47.26 38.11
CA LYS A 127 25.65 -47.05 38.78
C LYS A 127 25.89 -46.77 40.27
N PRO A 128 25.20 -45.80 40.89
CA PRO A 128 25.38 -45.50 42.31
C PRO A 128 24.83 -46.61 43.23
N SER A 129 23.87 -47.42 42.74
CA SER A 129 23.36 -48.59 43.46
C SER A 129 22.79 -49.64 42.50
N PHE A 130 22.50 -50.84 43.03
CA PHE A 130 21.83 -51.89 42.25
C PHE A 130 20.46 -51.46 41.71
N ALA A 131 19.74 -50.61 42.45
CA ALA A 131 18.40 -50.13 42.11
C ALA A 131 18.39 -48.95 41.13
N ALA A 132 19.50 -48.23 40.98
CA ALA A 132 19.59 -47.12 40.04
C ALA A 132 19.41 -47.61 38.59
N ASN A 133 18.94 -46.78 37.67
CA ASN A 133 18.88 -47.10 36.23
C ASN A 133 19.68 -46.11 35.38
N TYR A 134 20.66 -45.44 36.01
CA TYR A 134 21.54 -44.46 35.39
C TYR A 134 22.97 -44.67 35.88
N TYR A 135 23.92 -44.16 35.10
CA TYR A 135 25.32 -44.01 35.52
C TYR A 135 25.51 -42.59 36.06
N ASP A 136 26.17 -42.47 37.21
CA ASP A 136 26.45 -41.20 37.84
C ASP A 136 27.88 -40.75 37.50
N ALA A 137 28.02 -39.59 36.88
CA ALA A 137 29.32 -39.00 36.55
C ALA A 137 29.90 -38.17 37.71
N MET A 138 29.14 -37.93 38.79
CA MET A 138 29.57 -37.17 39.97
C MET A 138 30.13 -35.79 39.61
N ASP A 139 29.42 -35.06 38.74
CA ASP A 139 29.81 -33.76 38.17
C ASP A 139 31.13 -33.75 37.36
N ASN A 140 31.72 -34.92 37.06
CA ASN A 140 32.89 -35.02 36.18
C ASN A 140 32.50 -34.92 34.70
N TYR A 141 33.42 -34.40 33.90
CA TYR A 141 33.28 -34.39 32.44
C TYR A 141 33.40 -35.79 31.84
N ILE A 142 32.51 -36.12 30.90
CA ILE A 142 32.66 -37.27 30.01
C ILE A 142 33.19 -36.75 28.66
N ARG A 143 34.49 -36.90 28.44
CA ARG A 143 35.19 -36.43 27.23
C ARG A 143 35.51 -37.57 26.26
N ASN A 144 35.82 -37.22 25.01
CA ASN A 144 36.16 -38.16 23.93
C ASN A 144 35.05 -39.16 23.57
N LEU A 145 33.78 -38.77 23.73
CA LEU A 145 32.65 -39.53 23.21
C LEU A 145 32.68 -39.54 21.68
N ARG A 146 32.35 -40.69 21.09
CA ARG A 146 32.10 -40.78 19.65
C ARG A 146 30.81 -40.03 19.31
N ALA A 147 30.74 -39.46 18.10
CA ALA A 147 29.50 -38.87 17.59
C ALA A 147 28.32 -39.87 17.66
N PRO A 148 27.13 -39.43 18.06
CA PRO A 148 25.96 -40.29 18.18
C PRO A 148 25.57 -40.87 16.82
N SER A 149 25.21 -42.15 16.80
CA SER A 149 24.80 -42.89 15.59
C SER A 149 23.45 -43.59 15.73
N ARG A 150 23.03 -43.82 16.98
CA ARG A 150 21.75 -44.46 17.34
C ARG A 150 20.91 -43.51 18.20
N PRO A 151 19.57 -43.71 18.27
CA PRO A 151 18.67 -42.77 18.94
C PRO A 151 18.88 -42.57 20.45
N LYS A 152 19.64 -43.44 21.12
CA LYS A 152 19.88 -43.37 22.57
C LYS A 152 21.35 -43.06 22.92
N ASP A 153 22.16 -42.74 21.92
CA ASP A 153 23.56 -42.36 22.14
C ASP A 153 23.62 -40.96 22.79
N ALA A 154 24.62 -40.72 23.64
CA ALA A 154 24.87 -39.40 24.18
C ALA A 154 25.32 -38.44 23.06
N ALA A 155 24.76 -37.24 23.02
CA ALA A 155 25.15 -36.22 22.05
C ALA A 155 26.32 -35.39 22.56
N THR A 156 27.40 -35.32 21.78
CA THR A 156 28.50 -34.38 22.02
C THR A 156 28.03 -32.95 21.78
N LYS A 157 28.61 -31.96 22.47
CA LYS A 157 28.32 -30.53 22.26
C LYS A 157 28.43 -30.13 20.77
N ASP A 158 29.50 -30.56 20.10
CA ASP A 158 29.73 -30.28 18.67
C ASP A 158 28.56 -30.72 17.77
N TYR A 159 28.09 -31.96 17.96
CA TYR A 159 26.90 -32.48 17.27
C TYR A 159 25.66 -31.58 17.48
N VAL A 160 25.42 -31.10 18.70
CA VAL A 160 24.27 -30.24 19.02
C VAL A 160 24.44 -28.83 18.41
N ASP A 161 25.64 -28.26 18.48
CA ASP A 161 25.94 -26.94 17.92
C ASP A 161 25.79 -26.95 16.38
N ILE A 162 26.26 -27.99 15.70
CA ILE A 162 26.10 -28.17 14.25
C ILE A 162 24.62 -28.28 13.88
N LEU A 163 23.86 -29.12 14.59
CA LEU A 163 22.43 -29.32 14.32
C LEU A 163 21.63 -28.03 14.54
N SER A 164 21.90 -27.32 15.63
CA SER A 164 21.22 -26.06 15.96
C SER A 164 21.60 -24.91 15.01
N GLY A 165 22.88 -24.79 14.65
CA GLY A 165 23.36 -23.79 13.69
C GLY A 165 22.74 -23.98 12.30
N ALA A 166 22.62 -25.22 11.82
CA ALA A 166 21.98 -25.52 10.54
C ALA A 166 20.46 -25.26 10.54
N SER A 167 19.78 -25.61 11.63
CA SER A 167 18.32 -25.53 11.72
C SER A 167 17.82 -24.10 11.93
N LEU A 168 18.53 -23.29 12.73
CA LEU A 168 18.11 -21.93 13.08
C LEU A 168 18.44 -20.89 12.00
N SER A 169 19.38 -21.20 11.09
CA SER A 169 19.79 -20.30 10.00
C SER A 169 18.81 -20.23 8.83
N ARG A 170 17.81 -21.12 8.79
CA ARG A 170 16.84 -21.26 7.68
C ARG A 170 15.38 -21.18 8.12
N SER A 171 15.12 -20.78 9.37
CA SER A 171 13.79 -20.85 9.97
C SER A 171 13.11 -19.48 10.08
N LEU A 172 11.87 -19.40 9.61
CA LEU A 172 10.90 -18.43 10.11
C LEU A 172 10.38 -18.96 11.46
N ARG A 173 10.54 -18.19 12.55
CA ARG A 173 10.16 -18.63 13.89
C ARG A 173 8.70 -18.30 14.17
N VAL A 174 7.90 -19.32 14.49
CA VAL A 174 6.49 -19.20 14.85
C VAL A 174 6.18 -20.03 16.10
N PRO A 175 5.15 -19.69 16.90
CA PRO A 175 4.78 -20.45 18.10
C PRO A 175 4.21 -21.84 17.82
N GLU A 176 3.66 -22.06 16.63
CA GLU A 176 3.02 -23.31 16.21
C GLU A 176 4.05 -24.41 15.90
N SER A 177 3.62 -25.68 15.98
CA SER A 177 4.50 -26.82 15.70
C SER A 177 4.90 -26.95 14.22
N PHE A 178 4.14 -26.33 13.31
CA PHE A 178 4.35 -26.43 11.87
C PHE A 178 3.67 -25.28 11.11
N ILE A 179 4.34 -24.80 10.07
CA ILE A 179 3.80 -23.96 8.99
C ILE A 179 4.27 -24.52 7.64
N ASN A 180 3.55 -24.21 6.56
CA ASN A 180 3.93 -24.65 5.23
C ASN A 180 5.32 -24.11 4.81
N GLU A 181 6.06 -24.92 4.06
CA GLU A 181 7.38 -24.55 3.53
C GLU A 181 7.27 -23.44 2.47
N LEU A 182 8.23 -22.49 2.48
CA LEU A 182 8.31 -21.48 1.44
C LEU A 182 8.82 -22.08 0.12
N PRO A 183 8.33 -21.61 -1.05
CA PRO A 183 8.86 -22.01 -2.35
C PRO A 183 10.38 -21.79 -2.51
N ASP A 184 10.96 -22.44 -3.52
CA ASP A 184 12.38 -22.30 -3.88
C ASP A 184 12.76 -20.87 -4.32
N ALA A 185 14.04 -20.66 -4.64
CA ALA A 185 14.56 -19.33 -4.93
C ALA A 185 13.87 -18.68 -6.13
N ASP A 186 13.57 -19.48 -7.15
CA ASP A 186 12.88 -19.02 -8.34
C ASP A 186 11.39 -18.77 -8.08
N GLY A 187 10.75 -19.56 -7.23
CA GLY A 187 9.38 -19.36 -6.80
C GLY A 187 9.18 -18.09 -5.98
N ARG A 188 10.20 -17.64 -5.23
CA ARG A 188 10.13 -16.47 -4.33
C ARG A 188 10.81 -15.20 -4.81
N LYS A 189 11.63 -15.25 -5.86
CA LYS A 189 12.29 -14.05 -6.39
C LYS A 189 11.25 -12.99 -6.75
N ASN A 190 11.52 -11.74 -6.38
CA ASN A 190 10.66 -10.57 -6.61
C ASN A 190 9.26 -10.61 -5.96
N LYS A 191 9.02 -11.53 -5.01
CA LYS A 191 7.76 -11.63 -4.25
C LYS A 191 7.94 -11.22 -2.80
N THR A 192 6.90 -10.69 -2.17
CA THR A 192 6.90 -10.35 -0.74
C THR A 192 6.33 -11.50 0.09
N LEU A 193 6.95 -11.78 1.24
CA LEU A 193 6.41 -12.72 2.23
C LEU A 193 5.26 -12.08 3.01
N SER A 194 4.12 -12.74 3.04
CA SER A 194 2.90 -12.38 3.78
C SER A 194 2.29 -13.64 4.43
N PHE A 195 1.10 -13.51 5.02
CA PHE A 195 0.36 -14.60 5.63
C PHE A 195 -1.12 -14.56 5.23
N ASP A 196 -1.74 -15.74 5.09
CA ASP A 196 -3.17 -15.85 4.84
C ASP A 196 -4.02 -15.72 6.13
N ASN A 197 -5.35 -15.86 6.00
CA ASN A 197 -6.27 -15.76 7.15
C ASN A 197 -6.10 -16.88 8.19
N SER A 198 -5.36 -17.94 7.85
CA SER A 198 -5.01 -19.04 8.76
C SER A 198 -3.59 -18.88 9.34
N GLY A 199 -2.90 -17.77 9.05
CA GLY A 199 -1.52 -17.54 9.46
C GLY A 199 -0.49 -18.34 8.68
N SER A 200 -0.85 -18.99 7.56
CA SER A 200 0.09 -19.73 6.72
C SER A 200 0.89 -18.78 5.82
N PRO A 201 2.20 -19.02 5.60
CA PRO A 201 3.00 -18.19 4.71
C PRO A 201 2.44 -18.15 3.28
N LEU A 202 2.38 -16.95 2.72
CA LEU A 202 1.90 -16.66 1.37
C LEU A 202 2.87 -15.72 0.67
N LEU A 203 3.21 -15.99 -0.59
CA LEU A 203 4.03 -15.08 -1.40
C LEU A 203 3.14 -14.24 -2.31
N LEU A 204 3.34 -12.92 -2.29
CA LEU A 204 2.60 -11.97 -3.12
C LEU A 204 3.49 -11.46 -4.26
N ASP A 205 2.96 -11.51 -5.50
CA ASP A 205 3.66 -11.09 -6.72
C ASP A 205 3.15 -9.71 -7.20
N PRO A 206 3.98 -8.65 -7.11
CA PRO A 206 3.59 -7.31 -7.54
C PRO A 206 3.32 -7.19 -9.04
N GLU A 207 3.94 -8.03 -9.88
CA GLU A 207 3.81 -7.98 -11.35
C GLU A 207 2.39 -8.42 -11.79
N SER A 208 1.76 -9.29 -11.01
CA SER A 208 0.40 -9.76 -11.29
C SER A 208 -0.71 -8.78 -10.91
N SER A 209 -0.45 -7.87 -9.95
CA SER A 209 -1.50 -7.07 -9.31
C SER A 209 -1.34 -5.55 -9.46
N GLY A 210 -0.14 -5.04 -9.77
CA GLY A 210 0.14 -3.60 -9.83
C GLY A 210 -0.06 -2.85 -8.50
N LEU A 211 -0.37 -3.58 -7.42
CA LEU A 211 -0.82 -3.08 -6.13
C LEU A 211 0.14 -3.59 -5.05
N TRP A 212 1.06 -2.73 -4.62
CA TRP A 212 1.91 -3.05 -3.48
C TRP A 212 1.05 -3.13 -2.21
N GLY A 213 0.99 -4.32 -1.60
CA GLY A 213 0.42 -4.52 -0.28
C GLY A 213 -1.03 -5.01 -0.21
N TYR A 214 -1.66 -5.39 -1.33
CA TYR A 214 -3.01 -5.98 -1.32
C TYR A 214 -3.08 -7.41 -1.89
N SER A 215 -3.77 -8.30 -1.17
CA SER A 215 -4.28 -9.59 -1.65
C SER A 215 -5.56 -9.36 -2.44
N LEU A 216 -5.55 -9.65 -3.72
CA LEU A 216 -6.70 -9.45 -4.60
C LEU A 216 -7.72 -10.58 -4.40
N ILE A 217 -8.98 -10.21 -4.23
CA ILE A 217 -10.13 -11.11 -4.08
C ILE A 217 -11.02 -10.97 -5.32
N ASP A 218 -11.60 -12.10 -5.75
CA ASP A 218 -12.06 -12.26 -7.13
C ASP A 218 -13.09 -11.23 -7.57
N SER A 219 -14.30 -11.17 -7.01
CA SER A 219 -15.19 -10.04 -7.31
C SER A 219 -16.37 -9.80 -6.36
N PHE A 220 -16.95 -8.60 -6.42
CA PHE A 220 -18.25 -8.30 -5.80
C PHE A 220 -19.39 -9.15 -6.41
N GLN A 221 -19.28 -9.55 -7.68
CA GLN A 221 -20.26 -10.39 -8.35
C GLN A 221 -20.26 -11.82 -7.80
N ASP A 222 -19.08 -12.34 -7.47
CA ASP A 222 -18.89 -13.70 -6.94
C ASP A 222 -19.02 -13.76 -5.40
N GLY A 223 -19.14 -12.60 -4.75
CA GLY A 223 -19.18 -12.49 -3.29
C GLY A 223 -17.83 -12.79 -2.64
N ALA A 224 -17.65 -12.29 -1.41
CA ALA A 224 -16.41 -12.49 -0.66
C ALA A 224 -16.59 -12.18 0.83
N SER A 225 -15.73 -12.75 1.68
CA SER A 225 -15.52 -12.26 3.04
C SER A 225 -14.16 -11.58 3.12
N ILE A 226 -14.17 -10.27 3.34
CA ILE A 226 -12.96 -9.48 3.55
C ILE A 226 -12.62 -9.57 5.02
N THR A 227 -11.52 -10.25 5.35
CA THR A 227 -11.10 -10.51 6.73
C THR A 227 -9.89 -9.67 7.13
N THR A 228 -9.16 -9.08 6.17
CA THR A 228 -7.96 -8.27 6.44
C THR A 228 -7.99 -6.92 5.74
N ARG A 229 -7.21 -5.97 6.28
CA ARG A 229 -7.02 -4.62 5.70
C ARG A 229 -6.28 -4.61 4.38
N PHE A 230 -5.61 -5.72 4.07
CA PHE A 230 -4.82 -5.89 2.87
C PHE A 230 -5.58 -6.64 1.80
N GLN A 231 -6.87 -6.95 1.97
CA GLN A 231 -7.66 -7.53 0.89
C GLN A 231 -8.33 -6.44 0.07
N ALA A 232 -8.26 -6.57 -1.25
CA ALA A 232 -8.95 -5.71 -2.19
C ALA A 232 -9.84 -6.55 -3.11
N LEU A 233 -11.13 -6.22 -3.16
CA LEU A 233 -12.14 -6.94 -3.93
C LEU A 233 -12.34 -6.28 -5.30
N HIS A 234 -12.39 -7.07 -6.37
CA HIS A 234 -12.56 -6.55 -7.73
C HIS A 234 -14.03 -6.23 -8.03
N TRP A 235 -14.29 -5.13 -8.73
CA TRP A 235 -15.59 -4.88 -9.33
C TRP A 235 -15.50 -5.07 -10.85
N LYS A 236 -15.73 -6.31 -11.30
CA LYS A 236 -15.47 -6.75 -12.70
C LYS A 236 -16.37 -6.03 -13.71
N ARG A 237 -15.84 -5.75 -14.91
CA ARG A 237 -16.64 -5.37 -16.09
C ARG A 237 -17.39 -6.59 -16.64
N PRO A 238 -18.59 -6.43 -17.26
CA PRO A 238 -19.23 -5.16 -17.64
C PRO A 238 -20.08 -4.50 -16.54
N ASP A 239 -20.44 -5.23 -15.48
CA ASP A 239 -21.36 -4.73 -14.44
C ASP A 239 -20.71 -3.72 -13.47
N GLY A 240 -19.38 -3.69 -13.43
CA GLY A 240 -18.57 -2.75 -12.68
C GLY A 240 -17.53 -2.02 -13.53
N ASN A 241 -16.69 -1.24 -12.88
CA ASN A 241 -15.70 -0.38 -13.54
C ASN A 241 -14.36 -1.07 -13.86
N GLY A 242 -14.12 -2.27 -13.33
CA GLY A 242 -12.87 -3.03 -13.46
C GLY A 242 -11.85 -2.74 -12.34
N GLU A 243 -12.25 -2.03 -11.29
CA GLU A 243 -11.35 -1.54 -10.22
C GLU A 243 -11.33 -2.47 -9.01
N TYR A 244 -10.25 -2.39 -8.24
CA TYR A 244 -10.16 -3.02 -6.92
C TYR A 244 -10.55 -2.03 -5.81
N TYR A 245 -11.20 -2.54 -4.77
CA TYR A 245 -11.65 -1.79 -3.60
C TYR A 245 -11.19 -2.46 -2.30
N ARG A 246 -10.59 -1.69 -1.39
CA ARG A 246 -10.28 -2.13 -0.02
C ARG A 246 -11.39 -1.70 0.94
N TRP A 247 -11.63 -2.50 1.98
CA TRP A 247 -12.60 -2.16 3.03
C TRP A 247 -11.94 -1.44 4.21
N ASP A 248 -12.36 -0.20 4.45
CA ASP A 248 -11.86 0.69 5.50
C ASP A 248 -12.72 0.66 6.78
N GLY A 249 -13.88 -0.01 6.75
CA GLY A 249 -14.80 -0.17 7.88
C GLY A 249 -14.44 -1.29 8.85
N SER A 250 -15.34 -1.76 9.72
CA SER A 250 -15.06 -2.90 10.64
C SER A 250 -14.89 -4.23 9.88
N LEU A 251 -13.99 -5.11 10.34
CA LEU A 251 -13.75 -6.45 9.79
C LEU A 251 -14.24 -7.55 10.76
N PRO A 252 -14.62 -8.74 10.24
CA PRO A 252 -14.71 -9.08 8.82
C PRO A 252 -15.89 -8.39 8.13
N LYS A 253 -15.82 -8.29 6.80
CA LYS A 253 -16.86 -7.72 5.95
C LYS A 253 -17.31 -8.75 4.94
N ASP A 254 -18.52 -9.26 5.15
CA ASP A 254 -19.17 -10.15 4.19
C ASP A 254 -19.82 -9.34 3.06
N VAL A 255 -19.58 -9.80 1.84
CA VAL A 255 -20.06 -9.27 0.57
C VAL A 255 -20.83 -10.39 -0.12
N PRO A 256 -22.18 -10.31 -0.18
CA PRO A 256 -22.99 -11.28 -0.90
C PRO A 256 -22.66 -11.32 -2.40
N GLU A 257 -22.92 -12.44 -3.06
CA GLU A 257 -22.92 -12.53 -4.52
C GLU A 257 -23.82 -11.46 -5.16
N ASN A 258 -23.47 -11.04 -6.38
CA ASN A 258 -24.18 -10.01 -7.15
C ASN A 258 -24.26 -8.63 -6.44
N SER A 259 -23.22 -8.28 -5.66
CA SER A 259 -23.14 -7.00 -4.98
C SER A 259 -22.36 -5.94 -5.76
N THR A 260 -22.36 -4.71 -5.26
CA THR A 260 -21.49 -3.60 -5.68
C THR A 260 -20.85 -2.94 -4.44
N PRO A 261 -19.82 -2.09 -4.60
CA PRO A 261 -19.31 -1.29 -3.49
C PRO A 261 -20.43 -0.46 -2.83
N GLU A 262 -21.29 0.16 -3.65
CA GLU A 262 -22.43 0.97 -3.22
C GLU A 262 -23.45 0.15 -2.44
N SER A 263 -23.83 -1.04 -2.93
CA SER A 263 -24.85 -1.87 -2.28
C SER A 263 -24.39 -2.49 -0.96
N THR A 264 -23.07 -2.49 -0.70
CA THR A 264 -22.47 -3.14 0.48
C THR A 264 -21.77 -2.19 1.43
N GLY A 265 -21.91 -0.88 1.26
CA GLY A 265 -21.41 0.10 2.24
C GLY A 265 -21.14 1.50 1.70
N GLY A 266 -21.15 1.69 0.38
CA GLY A 266 -20.78 2.97 -0.23
C GLY A 266 -19.28 3.14 -0.39
N VAL A 267 -18.88 4.10 -1.23
CA VAL A 267 -17.48 4.46 -1.49
C VAL A 267 -17.14 5.76 -0.75
N SER A 268 -16.44 5.64 0.37
CA SER A 268 -15.99 6.76 1.20
C SER A 268 -14.92 6.32 2.21
N LEU A 269 -14.27 7.28 2.87
CA LEU A 269 -13.44 6.99 4.06
C LEU A 269 -14.30 6.31 5.13
N GLY A 270 -13.81 5.21 5.72
CA GLY A 270 -14.57 4.34 6.62
C GLY A 270 -15.49 3.30 5.95
N ALA A 271 -15.54 3.23 4.62
CA ALA A 271 -16.30 2.24 3.84
C ALA A 271 -15.41 1.62 2.72
N TRP A 272 -15.91 1.43 1.49
CA TRP A 272 -15.07 0.99 0.38
C TRP A 272 -14.20 2.13 -0.14
N VAL A 273 -12.93 1.84 -0.41
CA VAL A 273 -11.97 2.80 -0.96
C VAL A 273 -11.30 2.18 -2.18
N SER A 274 -11.33 2.86 -3.33
CA SER A 274 -10.64 2.41 -4.54
C SER A 274 -9.12 2.42 -4.31
N VAL A 275 -8.42 1.41 -4.84
CA VAL A 275 -6.99 1.20 -4.55
C VAL A 275 -6.06 1.56 -5.72
N GLY A 276 -6.57 1.94 -6.91
CA GLY A 276 -5.77 2.13 -8.12
C GLY A 276 -5.35 3.59 -8.45
N ASP A 277 -4.16 3.78 -9.03
CA ASP A 277 -3.76 5.01 -9.79
C ASP A 277 -4.61 5.17 -11.07
N ALA A 278 -5.09 4.04 -11.63
CA ALA A 278 -5.97 4.01 -12.78
C ALA A 278 -7.32 4.69 -12.50
N SER A 279 -7.89 4.56 -11.29
CA SER A 279 -9.17 5.17 -10.94
C SER A 279 -9.08 6.68 -10.84
N LEU A 280 -8.07 7.22 -10.16
CA LEU A 280 -7.84 8.68 -10.14
C LEU A 280 -7.60 9.24 -11.55
N ARG A 281 -6.82 8.56 -12.39
CA ARG A 281 -6.64 8.98 -13.79
C ARG A 281 -7.94 8.91 -14.57
N SER A 282 -8.73 7.85 -14.39
CA SER A 282 -10.02 7.68 -15.04
C SER A 282 -11.02 8.74 -14.59
N ASP A 283 -11.01 9.11 -13.32
CA ASP A 283 -11.87 10.15 -12.75
C ASP A 283 -11.45 11.54 -13.24
N LEU A 284 -10.14 11.79 -13.35
CA LEU A 284 -9.62 13.06 -13.88
C LEU A 284 -9.90 13.26 -15.37
N ILE A 285 -9.98 12.20 -16.18
CA ILE A 285 -10.32 12.27 -17.62
C ILE A 285 -11.80 11.99 -17.91
N SER A 286 -12.60 11.72 -16.87
CA SER A 286 -14.02 11.38 -16.99
C SER A 286 -14.82 12.52 -17.60
N GLN A 287 -15.86 12.16 -18.37
CA GLN A 287 -16.85 13.09 -18.89
C GLN A 287 -18.08 13.23 -17.97
N GLU A 288 -18.14 12.45 -16.89
CA GLU A 288 -19.21 12.53 -15.88
C GLU A 288 -19.11 13.82 -15.06
N THR A 289 -20.26 14.43 -14.76
CA THR A 289 -20.34 15.77 -14.13
C THR A 289 -19.88 15.81 -12.67
N ASP A 290 -19.86 14.68 -11.97
CA ASP A 290 -19.38 14.56 -10.58
C ASP A 290 -17.87 14.26 -10.49
N LYS A 291 -17.18 14.17 -11.64
CA LYS A 291 -15.75 13.84 -11.76
C LYS A 291 -15.00 14.95 -12.52
N GLY A 292 -13.78 14.68 -12.98
CA GLY A 292 -12.97 15.62 -13.75
C GLY A 292 -12.73 16.94 -13.01
N SER A 293 -13.32 18.04 -13.50
CA SER A 293 -13.22 19.37 -12.86
C SER A 293 -13.91 19.47 -11.50
N SER A 294 -14.88 18.60 -11.21
CA SER A 294 -15.67 18.65 -9.96
C SER A 294 -14.89 18.18 -8.74
N ILE A 295 -13.87 17.35 -8.95
CA ILE A 295 -12.99 16.84 -7.89
C ILE A 295 -11.72 17.69 -7.68
N VAL A 296 -11.58 18.79 -8.43
CA VAL A 296 -10.46 19.72 -8.33
C VAL A 296 -10.91 21.00 -7.64
N THR A 297 -10.38 21.27 -6.44
CA THR A 297 -10.67 22.48 -5.67
C THR A 297 -9.97 23.71 -6.27
N TYR A 298 -10.71 24.81 -6.39
CA TYR A 298 -10.24 26.14 -6.72
C TYR A 298 -10.49 27.12 -5.56
N THR A 299 -9.42 27.78 -5.10
CA THR A 299 -9.49 28.85 -4.09
C THR A 299 -9.02 30.16 -4.71
N PRO A 300 -9.91 31.17 -4.84
CA PRO A 300 -9.53 32.48 -5.36
C PRO A 300 -8.45 33.19 -4.52
N LYS A 301 -7.60 34.00 -5.16
CA LYS A 301 -6.50 34.74 -4.51
C LYS A 301 -6.92 36.11 -3.95
N PHE A 302 -7.97 36.18 -3.14
CA PHE A 302 -8.36 37.41 -2.44
C PHE A 302 -8.80 37.14 -0.99
N ASN A 303 -8.83 38.17 -0.14
CA ASN A 303 -9.22 38.04 1.27
C ASN A 303 -10.68 37.55 1.38
N ASP A 304 -10.93 36.64 2.33
CA ASP A 304 -12.25 36.04 2.58
C ASP A 304 -12.83 35.24 1.39
N ALA A 305 -11.96 34.69 0.54
CA ALA A 305 -12.38 33.84 -0.57
C ALA A 305 -13.03 32.53 -0.09
N VAL A 306 -14.16 32.19 -0.71
CA VAL A 306 -14.83 30.89 -0.53
C VAL A 306 -14.25 29.91 -1.54
N SER A 307 -13.79 28.75 -1.07
CA SER A 307 -13.32 27.67 -1.95
C SER A 307 -14.51 26.98 -2.62
N MET A 308 -14.31 26.56 -3.87
CA MET A 308 -15.30 25.86 -4.69
C MET A 308 -14.57 24.88 -5.61
N SER A 309 -15.29 24.03 -6.34
CA SER A 309 -14.71 23.22 -7.41
C SER A 309 -14.42 24.06 -8.66
N VAL A 310 -13.51 23.58 -9.52
CA VAL A 310 -13.29 24.17 -10.86
C VAL A 310 -14.58 24.11 -11.69
N TYR A 311 -15.36 23.03 -11.53
CA TYR A 311 -16.68 22.89 -12.16
C TYR A 311 -17.62 24.04 -11.76
N GLU A 312 -17.82 24.27 -10.46
CA GLU A 312 -18.67 25.37 -9.97
C GLU A 312 -18.16 26.73 -10.44
N LYS A 313 -16.84 26.92 -10.50
CA LYS A 313 -16.24 28.17 -10.95
C LYS A 313 -16.53 28.48 -12.42
N LEU A 314 -16.58 27.46 -13.28
CA LEU A 314 -16.85 27.60 -14.71
C LEU A 314 -18.34 27.54 -15.05
N SER A 315 -19.17 27.00 -14.16
CA SER A 315 -20.63 26.89 -14.31
C SER A 315 -21.39 28.19 -13.95
N VAL A 316 -20.70 29.32 -13.80
CA VAL A 316 -21.33 30.64 -13.55
C VAL A 316 -22.19 31.11 -14.74
N ASP A 317 -23.08 32.09 -14.52
CA ASP A 317 -24.20 32.59 -15.37
C ASP A 317 -23.88 33.07 -16.83
N LEU A 318 -22.77 32.63 -17.40
CA LEU A 318 -22.31 32.92 -18.75
C LEU A 318 -22.26 31.63 -19.57
N VAL A 319 -23.12 31.52 -20.59
CA VAL A 319 -23.15 30.38 -21.51
C VAL A 319 -22.50 30.76 -22.84
N THR A 320 -21.42 30.07 -23.21
CA THR A 320 -20.86 30.22 -24.56
C THR A 320 -21.45 29.14 -25.46
N LEU A 321 -21.96 29.51 -26.64
CA LEU A 321 -22.61 28.52 -27.50
C LEU A 321 -21.67 27.39 -27.96
N SER A 322 -20.35 27.61 -27.95
CA SER A 322 -19.36 26.56 -28.20
C SER A 322 -19.48 25.38 -27.24
N ASP A 323 -19.91 25.63 -26.00
CA ASP A 323 -20.08 24.61 -24.96
C ASP A 323 -21.23 23.65 -25.31
N TYR A 324 -22.17 24.12 -26.15
CA TYR A 324 -23.30 23.36 -26.67
C TYR A 324 -23.03 22.77 -28.06
N GLY A 325 -21.79 22.82 -28.55
CA GLY A 325 -21.40 22.29 -29.86
C GLY A 325 -21.75 23.20 -31.03
N PHE A 326 -22.11 24.45 -30.79
CA PHE A 326 -22.32 25.47 -31.83
C PHE A 326 -20.99 25.85 -32.49
N LYS A 327 -20.88 25.67 -33.80
CA LYS A 327 -19.63 25.92 -34.54
C LYS A 327 -19.85 26.17 -36.02
N VAL A 328 -18.86 26.78 -36.66
CA VAL A 328 -18.82 26.97 -38.12
C VAL A 328 -18.76 25.60 -38.80
N GLY A 329 -19.49 25.44 -39.90
CA GLY A 329 -19.56 24.19 -40.68
C GLY A 329 -20.63 23.20 -40.23
N ASN A 330 -21.30 23.44 -39.09
CA ASN A 330 -22.51 22.70 -38.72
C ASN A 330 -23.67 23.02 -39.68
N THR A 331 -24.58 22.07 -39.83
CA THR A 331 -25.88 22.29 -40.49
C THR A 331 -26.76 23.24 -39.69
N GLY A 332 -27.75 23.85 -40.34
CA GLY A 332 -28.70 24.75 -39.68
C GLY A 332 -29.41 24.12 -38.48
N SER A 333 -29.86 22.87 -38.60
CA SER A 333 -30.54 22.16 -37.52
C SER A 333 -29.61 21.80 -36.36
N GLN A 334 -28.33 21.53 -36.61
CA GLN A 334 -27.36 21.25 -35.53
C GLN A 334 -27.08 22.50 -34.70
N ASN A 335 -26.82 23.64 -35.34
CA ASN A 335 -26.60 24.89 -34.63
C ASN A 335 -27.87 25.42 -33.97
N LYS A 336 -29.06 25.23 -34.59
CA LYS A 336 -30.34 25.48 -33.94
C LYS A 336 -30.50 24.63 -32.69
N ALA A 337 -30.23 23.32 -32.75
CA ALA A 337 -30.33 22.45 -31.58
C ALA A 337 -29.38 22.89 -30.45
N ALA A 338 -28.13 23.22 -30.79
CA ALA A 338 -27.14 23.72 -29.84
C ALA A 338 -27.58 25.03 -29.17
N PHE A 339 -27.99 26.01 -29.96
CA PHE A 339 -28.42 27.32 -29.45
C PHE A 339 -29.73 27.20 -28.66
N GLN A 340 -30.71 26.45 -29.17
CA GLN A 340 -31.95 26.24 -28.44
C GLN A 340 -31.70 25.52 -27.12
N LYS A 341 -30.81 24.53 -27.07
CA LYS A 341 -30.48 23.85 -25.82
C LYS A 341 -29.82 24.79 -24.79
N ALA A 342 -28.92 25.69 -25.23
CA ALA A 342 -28.34 26.71 -24.36
C ALA A 342 -29.42 27.63 -23.75
N ILE A 343 -30.44 27.99 -24.55
CA ILE A 343 -31.60 28.72 -24.07
C ILE A 343 -32.38 27.86 -23.07
N ASP A 344 -32.77 26.64 -23.45
CA ASP A 344 -33.64 25.77 -22.66
C ASP A 344 -33.03 25.40 -21.29
N ASP A 345 -31.71 25.20 -21.22
CA ASP A 345 -30.99 24.90 -19.99
C ASP A 345 -30.82 26.11 -19.05
N ALA A 346 -31.09 27.35 -19.52
CA ALA A 346 -31.04 28.55 -18.70
C ALA A 346 -32.16 28.57 -17.64
N THR A 347 -31.88 28.04 -16.45
CA THR A 347 -32.80 27.99 -15.29
C THR A 347 -32.71 29.23 -14.40
N LEU A 348 -31.63 30.00 -14.52
CA LEU A 348 -31.37 31.27 -13.85
C LEU A 348 -31.18 32.40 -14.90
N PRO A 349 -31.19 33.68 -14.50
CA PRO A 349 -30.87 34.79 -15.41
C PRO A 349 -29.52 34.58 -16.11
N THR A 350 -29.52 34.36 -17.43
CA THR A 350 -28.35 33.86 -18.17
C THR A 350 -27.98 34.76 -19.35
N GLU A 351 -26.68 35.02 -19.50
CA GLU A 351 -26.09 35.64 -20.69
C GLU A 351 -25.61 34.55 -21.68
N ILE A 352 -26.00 34.67 -22.95
CA ILE A 352 -25.58 33.78 -24.03
C ILE A 352 -24.60 34.50 -24.96
N VAL A 353 -23.43 33.89 -25.17
CA VAL A 353 -22.37 34.41 -26.03
C VAL A 353 -22.29 33.63 -27.34
N ILE A 354 -22.50 34.33 -28.44
CA ILE A 354 -22.27 33.83 -29.80
C ILE A 354 -20.77 33.99 -30.11
N PRO A 355 -20.04 32.91 -30.43
CA PRO A 355 -18.63 33.01 -30.79
C PRO A 355 -18.42 33.78 -32.11
N GLU A 356 -17.18 34.14 -32.42
CA GLU A 356 -16.82 34.69 -33.72
C GLU A 356 -17.04 33.63 -34.82
N GLY A 357 -17.66 34.03 -35.92
CA GLY A 357 -17.89 33.18 -37.07
C GLY A 357 -19.21 33.44 -37.78
N VAL A 358 -19.43 32.66 -38.84
CA VAL A 358 -20.65 32.64 -39.65
C VAL A 358 -21.35 31.31 -39.42
N PHE A 359 -22.57 31.35 -38.90
CA PHE A 359 -23.30 30.18 -38.44
C PHE A 359 -24.66 30.10 -39.13
N ILE A 360 -24.98 28.94 -39.69
CA ILE A 360 -26.33 28.68 -40.18
C ILE A 360 -27.17 28.23 -38.97
N VAL A 361 -28.33 28.84 -38.75
CA VAL A 361 -29.30 28.46 -37.71
C VAL A 361 -30.66 28.38 -38.37
N ASP A 362 -31.18 27.17 -38.56
CA ASP A 362 -32.41 26.95 -39.33
C ASP A 362 -33.20 25.72 -38.84
N PRO A 363 -34.48 25.86 -38.46
CA PRO A 363 -35.20 27.13 -38.27
C PRO A 363 -34.55 28.00 -37.17
N GLY A 364 -34.94 29.28 -37.09
CA GLY A 364 -34.43 30.20 -36.08
C GLY A 364 -34.74 29.81 -34.62
N ILE A 365 -34.19 30.52 -33.65
CA ILE A 365 -34.30 30.23 -32.21
C ILE A 365 -35.53 30.86 -31.55
N THR A 366 -36.00 30.24 -30.47
CA THR A 366 -37.07 30.75 -29.60
C THR A 366 -36.49 31.07 -28.23
N ILE A 367 -36.44 32.35 -27.87
CA ILE A 367 -35.92 32.80 -26.57
C ILE A 367 -36.97 32.71 -25.46
N LYS A 368 -36.52 32.60 -24.21
CA LYS A 368 -37.36 32.63 -23.01
C LYS A 368 -36.94 33.71 -22.03
N ASN A 369 -37.81 34.00 -21.07
CA ASN A 369 -37.65 35.11 -20.14
C ASN A 369 -36.43 35.00 -19.19
N THR A 370 -35.79 33.83 -19.08
CA THR A 370 -34.55 33.67 -18.30
C THR A 370 -33.30 34.14 -19.04
N VAL A 371 -33.38 34.37 -20.37
CA VAL A 371 -32.26 34.91 -21.14
C VAL A 371 -32.23 36.42 -20.96
N THR A 372 -31.19 36.93 -20.28
CA THR A 372 -31.02 38.37 -20.01
C THR A 372 -30.19 39.06 -21.08
N MET A 373 -29.35 38.33 -21.80
CA MET A 373 -28.56 38.86 -22.90
C MET A 373 -28.21 37.80 -23.93
N ILE A 374 -28.25 38.17 -25.20
CA ILE A 374 -27.57 37.47 -26.30
C ILE A 374 -26.56 38.46 -26.88
N ARG A 375 -25.27 38.11 -26.84
CA ARG A 375 -24.23 38.96 -27.44
C ARG A 375 -23.29 38.21 -28.36
N GLY A 376 -22.82 38.89 -29.40
CA GLY A 376 -21.73 38.43 -30.24
C GLY A 376 -20.41 39.12 -29.93
N ALA A 377 -19.42 38.88 -30.79
CA ALA A 377 -18.12 39.57 -30.77
C ALA A 377 -18.12 40.86 -31.63
N GLY A 378 -19.21 41.18 -32.32
CA GLY A 378 -19.36 42.31 -33.22
C GLY A 378 -20.32 41.99 -34.37
N ALA A 379 -21.05 42.99 -34.86
CA ALA A 379 -22.10 42.82 -35.88
C ALA A 379 -21.64 42.17 -37.21
N TYR A 380 -20.34 42.20 -37.48
CA TYR A 380 -19.70 41.57 -38.64
C TYR A 380 -18.83 40.36 -38.28
N GLN A 381 -18.60 40.12 -37.00
CA GLN A 381 -17.74 39.04 -36.50
C GLN A 381 -18.56 37.81 -36.11
N SER A 382 -19.70 38.00 -35.46
CA SER A 382 -20.65 36.93 -35.14
C SER A 382 -21.89 37.10 -36.01
N ARG A 383 -22.11 36.19 -36.96
CA ARG A 383 -23.27 36.25 -37.86
C ARG A 383 -24.07 34.96 -37.89
N ILE A 384 -25.40 35.12 -37.86
CA ILE A 384 -26.37 34.04 -38.00
C ILE A 384 -27.08 34.15 -39.35
N PHE A 385 -27.15 33.04 -40.07
CA PHE A 385 -27.78 32.91 -41.38
C PHE A 385 -28.97 31.95 -41.33
N SER A 386 -30.05 32.30 -42.02
CA SER A 386 -31.11 31.35 -42.38
C SER A 386 -30.83 30.72 -43.75
N THR A 387 -31.28 29.48 -43.98
CA THR A 387 -31.03 28.75 -45.23
C THR A 387 -32.25 28.09 -45.85
N GLY A 388 -33.44 28.20 -45.26
CA GLY A 388 -34.56 27.44 -45.79
C GLY A 388 -35.93 27.61 -45.14
N THR A 389 -36.07 28.30 -44.01
CA THR A 389 -37.39 28.49 -43.37
C THR A 389 -37.86 29.94 -43.37
N ALA A 390 -39.18 30.13 -43.55
CA ALA A 390 -39.86 31.42 -43.40
C ALA A 390 -40.02 31.87 -41.94
N ALA A 391 -39.39 31.19 -40.97
CA ALA A 391 -39.45 31.57 -39.57
C ALA A 391 -38.58 32.82 -39.30
N PRO A 392 -38.84 33.57 -38.21
CA PRO A 392 -37.87 34.54 -37.69
C PRO A 392 -36.55 33.87 -37.30
N ILE A 393 -35.42 34.57 -37.42
CA ILE A 393 -34.12 34.05 -36.94
C ILE A 393 -34.11 34.01 -35.41
N ILE A 394 -34.67 35.04 -34.77
CA ILE A 394 -34.93 35.08 -33.33
C ILE A 394 -36.41 35.39 -33.11
N THR A 395 -37.10 34.52 -32.38
CA THR A 395 -38.47 34.74 -31.90
C THR A 395 -38.53 34.58 -30.39
N GLN A 396 -39.59 35.08 -29.77
CA GLN A 396 -39.91 34.78 -28.38
C GLN A 396 -40.75 33.50 -28.23
N GLN A 397 -40.69 32.89 -27.04
CA GLN A 397 -41.69 31.94 -26.56
C GLN A 397 -43.03 32.64 -26.31
N ASP A 398 -44.08 31.85 -26.08
CA ASP A 398 -45.38 32.39 -25.69
C ASP A 398 -45.30 33.18 -24.39
N GLY A 399 -45.96 34.34 -24.37
CA GLY A 399 -45.95 35.29 -23.26
C GLY A 399 -44.83 36.32 -23.32
N VAL A 400 -44.78 37.17 -22.31
CA VAL A 400 -43.92 38.37 -22.30
C VAL A 400 -42.45 38.01 -22.07
N ILE A 401 -41.56 38.52 -22.91
CA ILE A 401 -40.11 38.56 -22.64
C ILE A 401 -39.76 39.89 -21.97
N THR A 402 -39.00 39.81 -20.88
CA THR A 402 -38.60 40.97 -20.09
C THR A 402 -37.10 41.01 -19.82
N PHE A 403 -36.53 42.22 -19.71
CA PHE A 403 -35.13 42.44 -19.28
C PHE A 403 -34.09 41.69 -20.12
N CYS A 404 -34.28 41.66 -21.44
CA CYS A 404 -33.40 40.98 -22.38
C CYS A 404 -32.69 41.97 -23.31
N GLU A 405 -31.40 41.75 -23.53
CA GLU A 405 -30.59 42.57 -24.43
C GLU A 405 -30.01 41.76 -25.60
N PHE A 406 -29.99 42.33 -26.79
CA PHE A 406 -29.34 41.79 -27.98
C PHE A 406 -28.22 42.74 -28.39
N ARG A 407 -26.96 42.27 -28.39
CA ARG A 407 -25.81 43.14 -28.66
C ARG A 407 -24.78 42.55 -29.60
N ASP A 408 -24.26 43.37 -30.51
CA ASP A 408 -23.00 43.09 -31.23
C ASP A 408 -22.99 41.79 -32.07
N PHE A 409 -24.05 41.50 -32.82
CA PHE A 409 -24.07 40.40 -33.81
C PHE A 409 -24.89 40.73 -35.05
N GLY A 410 -24.69 39.97 -36.12
CA GLY A 410 -25.40 40.13 -37.40
C GLY A 410 -26.38 39.00 -37.67
N LEU A 411 -27.47 39.32 -38.33
CA LEU A 411 -28.53 38.42 -38.76
C LEU A 411 -28.75 38.57 -40.27
N ASP A 412 -28.64 37.46 -40.99
CA ASP A 412 -28.86 37.42 -42.44
C ASP A 412 -30.01 36.46 -42.74
N GLY A 413 -31.14 37.03 -43.16
CA GLY A 413 -32.32 36.27 -43.55
C GLY A 413 -32.12 35.47 -44.82
N ASN A 414 -31.10 35.79 -45.61
CA ASN A 414 -30.73 35.14 -46.88
C ASN A 414 -31.92 34.98 -47.85
N GLY A 415 -32.91 35.87 -47.79
CA GLY A 415 -34.14 35.81 -48.58
C GLY A 415 -35.14 34.73 -48.14
N TYR A 416 -34.93 34.10 -46.98
CA TYR A 416 -35.82 33.06 -46.43
C TYR A 416 -36.53 33.53 -45.17
N ALA A 417 -35.80 34.01 -44.16
CA ALA A 417 -36.37 34.32 -42.85
C ALA A 417 -37.43 35.44 -42.94
N ALA A 418 -38.59 35.25 -42.31
CA ALA A 418 -39.60 36.31 -42.27
C ALA A 418 -39.10 37.54 -41.52
N ASN A 419 -38.51 37.35 -40.33
CA ASN A 419 -37.97 38.44 -39.54
C ASN A 419 -36.55 38.15 -39.05
N GLY A 420 -35.75 39.19 -38.79
CA GLY A 420 -34.48 39.02 -38.09
C GLY A 420 -34.76 38.73 -36.61
N ILE A 421 -35.31 39.73 -35.93
CA ILE A 421 -35.81 39.62 -34.55
C ILE A 421 -37.33 39.84 -34.56
N SER A 422 -38.08 38.97 -33.89
CA SER A 422 -39.54 39.03 -33.78
C SER A 422 -39.99 38.87 -32.33
N LEU A 423 -40.30 39.99 -31.69
CA LEU A 423 -40.79 40.03 -30.30
C LEU A 423 -42.20 40.63 -30.27
N THR A 424 -43.21 39.76 -30.26
CA THR A 424 -44.62 40.17 -30.33
C THR A 424 -45.24 40.56 -29.00
N GLU A 425 -44.55 40.32 -27.88
CA GLU A 425 -44.90 40.80 -26.54
C GLU A 425 -43.63 40.94 -25.69
N ALA A 426 -43.11 42.16 -25.55
CA ALA A 426 -41.86 42.39 -24.83
C ALA A 426 -41.86 43.62 -23.92
N ASN A 427 -41.04 43.60 -22.87
CA ASN A 427 -40.89 44.73 -21.95
C ASN A 427 -39.44 44.91 -21.51
N HIS A 428 -38.92 46.14 -21.43
CA HIS A 428 -37.53 46.38 -21.01
C HIS A 428 -36.52 45.62 -21.89
N ILE A 429 -36.59 45.85 -23.20
CA ILE A 429 -35.70 45.21 -24.19
C ILE A 429 -34.71 46.22 -24.73
N LYS A 430 -33.46 45.80 -24.92
CA LYS A 430 -32.45 46.58 -25.65
C LYS A 430 -31.96 45.80 -26.87
N ILE A 431 -32.01 46.41 -28.05
CA ILE A 431 -31.40 45.88 -29.28
C ILE A 431 -30.35 46.90 -29.72
N GLU A 432 -29.08 46.55 -29.57
CA GLU A 432 -27.97 47.47 -29.75
C GLU A 432 -26.93 46.92 -30.72
N ASN A 433 -26.51 47.74 -31.68
CA ASN A 433 -25.45 47.41 -32.64
C ASN A 433 -25.68 46.04 -33.34
N ILE A 434 -26.92 45.79 -33.75
CA ILE A 434 -27.30 44.60 -34.54
C ILE A 434 -27.35 44.96 -36.02
N ASP A 435 -26.77 44.11 -36.88
CA ASP A 435 -26.88 44.22 -38.34
C ASP A 435 -27.92 43.21 -38.82
N VAL A 436 -28.96 43.64 -39.54
CA VAL A 436 -30.00 42.75 -40.07
C VAL A 436 -30.23 42.99 -41.55
N VAL A 437 -30.07 41.93 -42.34
CA VAL A 437 -30.18 41.96 -43.81
C VAL A 437 -31.01 40.83 -44.38
N ASN A 438 -31.51 41.03 -45.60
CA ASN A 438 -32.13 40.01 -46.44
C ASN A 438 -33.32 39.25 -45.80
N THR A 439 -34.10 39.87 -44.91
CA THR A 439 -35.34 39.26 -44.40
C THR A 439 -36.51 39.53 -45.34
N ASN A 440 -37.52 38.66 -45.32
CA ASN A 440 -38.68 38.74 -46.22
C ASN A 440 -39.77 39.70 -45.74
N ASN A 441 -39.88 39.96 -44.43
CA ASN A 441 -40.92 40.79 -43.84
C ASN A 441 -40.35 41.96 -43.02
N ASN A 442 -39.72 41.74 -41.88
CA ASN A 442 -39.16 42.86 -41.08
C ASN A 442 -37.74 42.56 -40.64
N ALA A 443 -36.85 43.54 -40.61
CA ALA A 443 -35.55 43.33 -39.98
C ALA A 443 -35.76 43.12 -38.47
N ILE A 444 -36.50 44.03 -37.85
CA ILE A 444 -36.93 43.94 -36.44
C ILE A 444 -38.45 44.14 -36.37
N LEU A 445 -39.16 43.22 -35.72
CA LEU A 445 -40.55 43.35 -35.32
C LEU A 445 -40.62 43.37 -33.79
N VAL A 446 -41.19 44.43 -33.21
CA VAL A 446 -41.36 44.57 -31.76
C VAL A 446 -42.75 45.08 -31.40
N ASN A 447 -43.30 44.52 -30.33
CA ASN A 447 -44.49 45.03 -29.64
C ASN A 447 -44.21 45.08 -28.14
N GLY A 448 -44.82 46.01 -27.41
CA GLY A 448 -44.79 46.07 -25.95
C GLY A 448 -44.24 47.38 -25.37
N TYR A 449 -43.47 47.31 -24.29
CA TYR A 449 -43.15 48.48 -23.46
C TYR A 449 -41.64 48.67 -23.28
N SER A 450 -41.17 49.91 -23.20
CA SER A 450 -39.78 50.22 -22.84
C SER A 450 -38.75 49.44 -23.69
N ILE A 451 -38.75 49.70 -25.00
CA ILE A 451 -37.87 49.00 -25.95
C ILE A 451 -36.94 50.01 -26.59
N ASP A 452 -35.63 49.76 -26.50
CA ASP A 452 -34.59 50.59 -27.08
C ASP A 452 -33.94 49.88 -28.27
N ILE A 453 -34.03 50.47 -29.45
CA ILE A 453 -33.35 50.00 -30.68
C ILE A 453 -32.30 51.05 -31.05
N ILE A 454 -31.03 50.73 -30.85
CA ILE A 454 -29.94 51.70 -30.85
C ILE A 454 -28.80 51.26 -31.77
N GLY A 455 -28.35 52.13 -32.67
CA GLY A 455 -27.11 51.91 -33.42
C GLY A 455 -27.14 50.71 -34.39
N CYS A 456 -28.32 50.15 -34.67
CA CYS A 456 -28.48 49.00 -35.54
C CYS A 456 -28.36 49.39 -37.01
N ARG A 457 -28.04 48.44 -37.88
CA ARG A 457 -27.97 48.63 -39.33
C ARG A 457 -28.93 47.66 -40.02
N LEU A 458 -29.98 48.19 -40.63
CA LEU A 458 -31.12 47.42 -41.12
C LEU A 458 -31.32 47.73 -42.61
N PHE A 459 -30.87 46.84 -43.49
CA PHE A 459 -30.86 47.11 -44.93
C PHE A 459 -31.07 45.88 -45.80
N GLN A 460 -31.46 46.09 -47.05
CA GLN A 460 -31.72 45.00 -48.02
C GLN A 460 -32.80 44.00 -47.59
N ASN A 461 -33.70 44.40 -46.70
CA ASN A 461 -34.84 43.57 -46.32
C ASN A 461 -35.99 43.81 -47.32
N THR A 462 -36.67 42.74 -47.76
CA THR A 462 -37.79 42.86 -48.71
C THR A 462 -38.95 43.66 -48.14
N GLY A 463 -39.18 43.61 -46.83
CA GLY A 463 -40.21 44.41 -46.16
C GLY A 463 -39.65 45.61 -45.38
N ASN A 464 -39.95 45.75 -44.09
CA ASN A 464 -39.62 46.93 -43.28
C ASN A 464 -38.28 46.80 -42.57
N GLY A 465 -37.61 47.93 -42.30
CA GLY A 465 -36.46 47.97 -41.38
C GLY A 465 -36.90 47.65 -39.95
N ILE A 466 -37.79 48.48 -39.38
CA ILE A 466 -38.39 48.26 -38.06
C ILE A 466 -39.90 48.29 -38.20
N ASN A 467 -40.59 47.32 -37.61
CA ASN A 467 -42.03 47.33 -37.44
C ASN A 467 -42.37 47.33 -35.95
N VAL A 468 -43.05 48.39 -35.51
CA VAL A 468 -43.54 48.56 -34.15
C VAL A 468 -45.04 48.34 -34.18
N GLY A 469 -45.51 47.23 -33.62
CA GLY A 469 -46.90 46.77 -33.72
C GLY A 469 -47.62 46.62 -32.38
N GLY A 470 -48.96 46.55 -32.42
CA GLY A 470 -49.75 46.17 -31.23
C GLY A 470 -49.73 47.23 -30.10
N HIS A 471 -49.65 46.78 -28.85
CA HIS A 471 -49.58 47.65 -27.68
C HIS A 471 -48.15 48.16 -27.49
N CYS A 472 -47.88 49.41 -27.89
CA CYS A 472 -46.53 49.98 -27.87
C CYS A 472 -46.41 51.27 -27.07
N ASN A 473 -45.54 51.32 -26.07
CA ASN A 473 -45.28 52.55 -25.31
C ASN A 473 -43.81 52.63 -24.84
N ASN A 474 -43.25 53.83 -24.85
CA ASN A 474 -41.86 54.10 -24.50
C ASN A 474 -40.87 53.33 -25.39
N ILE A 475 -41.04 53.43 -26.71
CA ILE A 475 -40.12 52.82 -27.69
C ILE A 475 -39.12 53.88 -28.16
N ASN A 476 -37.83 53.62 -28.07
CA ASN A 476 -36.79 54.52 -28.56
C ASN A 476 -36.06 53.88 -29.74
N ILE A 477 -36.02 54.59 -30.87
CA ILE A 477 -35.30 54.20 -32.09
C ILE A 477 -34.24 55.28 -32.31
N ILE A 478 -32.99 54.99 -31.96
CA ILE A 478 -31.93 55.99 -31.85
C ILE A 478 -30.69 55.60 -32.68
N ASN A 479 -30.19 56.50 -33.52
CA ASN A 479 -28.92 56.37 -34.24
C ASN A 479 -28.78 55.09 -35.10
N ASN A 480 -29.87 54.52 -35.59
CA ASN A 480 -29.86 53.36 -36.47
C ASN A 480 -29.60 53.79 -37.92
N ARG A 481 -29.02 52.91 -38.74
CA ARG A 481 -28.89 53.12 -40.19
C ARG A 481 -29.89 52.24 -40.91
N ILE A 482 -30.98 52.84 -41.40
CA ILE A 482 -32.10 52.11 -42.02
C ILE A 482 -32.24 52.52 -43.48
N TYR A 483 -31.85 51.65 -44.43
CA TYR A 483 -31.80 52.02 -45.85
C TYR A 483 -32.00 50.80 -46.77
N GLY A 484 -32.48 51.03 -48.00
CA GLY A 484 -32.59 49.97 -49.00
C GLY A 484 -33.54 48.81 -48.63
N ASN A 485 -34.56 49.06 -47.80
CA ASN A 485 -35.62 48.11 -47.49
C ASN A 485 -36.80 48.30 -48.46
N GLY A 486 -37.49 47.22 -48.82
CA GLY A 486 -38.47 47.21 -49.92
C GLY A 486 -39.86 47.76 -49.58
N ALA A 487 -40.27 47.78 -48.30
CA ALA A 487 -41.55 48.36 -47.88
C ALA A 487 -41.40 49.70 -47.16
N GLY A 488 -40.59 49.77 -46.09
CA GLY A 488 -40.49 50.98 -45.26
C GLY A 488 -39.27 50.97 -44.33
N GLY A 489 -38.88 52.16 -43.85
CA GLY A 489 -37.80 52.30 -42.86
C GLY A 489 -38.28 51.90 -41.47
N VAL A 490 -39.21 52.69 -40.91
CA VAL A 490 -39.90 52.42 -39.65
C VAL A 490 -41.40 52.44 -39.90
N LEU A 491 -42.07 51.32 -39.68
CA LEU A 491 -43.52 51.17 -39.74
C LEU A 491 -44.07 51.18 -38.31
N LEU A 492 -45.08 52.02 -38.07
CA LEU A 492 -45.76 52.13 -36.78
C LEU A 492 -47.22 51.71 -36.94
N THR A 493 -47.62 50.63 -36.27
CA THR A 493 -48.95 50.02 -36.39
C THR A 493 -49.61 49.87 -35.00
N PRO A 494 -50.32 50.89 -34.50
CA PRO A 494 -50.96 50.83 -33.20
C PRO A 494 -52.08 49.76 -33.16
N ALA A 495 -52.28 49.11 -32.01
CA ALA A 495 -53.29 48.04 -31.83
C ALA A 495 -54.74 48.48 -32.13
N TYR A 496 -55.07 49.76 -31.92
CA TYR A 496 -56.38 50.34 -32.20
C TYR A 496 -56.26 51.87 -32.36
N ALA A 497 -57.26 52.49 -33.00
CA ALA A 497 -57.21 53.90 -33.43
C ALA A 497 -56.98 54.92 -32.29
N GLU A 498 -57.30 54.57 -31.04
CA GLU A 498 -57.19 55.42 -29.85
C GLU A 498 -56.10 54.94 -28.86
N GLY A 499 -55.31 53.94 -29.23
CA GLY A 499 -54.24 53.41 -28.39
C GLY A 499 -53.05 54.37 -28.35
N GLY A 500 -52.69 54.83 -27.15
CA GLY A 500 -51.54 55.71 -26.95
C GLY A 500 -50.23 55.01 -27.33
N MET A 501 -49.70 55.36 -28.49
CA MET A 501 -48.37 54.93 -28.96
C MET A 501 -47.35 56.02 -28.66
N SER A 502 -46.32 55.69 -27.87
CA SER A 502 -45.21 56.60 -27.56
C SER A 502 -43.91 56.05 -28.14
N VAL A 503 -43.45 56.65 -29.24
CA VAL A 503 -42.24 56.26 -29.97
C VAL A 503 -41.37 57.49 -30.19
N ARG A 504 -40.11 57.43 -29.75
CA ARG A 504 -39.09 58.45 -30.00
C ARG A 504 -38.16 57.97 -31.10
N VAL A 505 -38.10 58.68 -32.21
CA VAL A 505 -37.17 58.42 -33.32
C VAL A 505 -36.15 59.56 -33.37
N ASN A 506 -34.85 59.26 -33.23
CA ASN A 506 -33.80 60.29 -33.18
C ASN A 506 -32.49 59.84 -33.87
N GLY A 507 -31.99 60.61 -34.83
CA GLY A 507 -30.67 60.40 -35.44
C GLY A 507 -30.54 59.20 -36.39
N ASN A 508 -31.64 58.74 -37.01
CA ASN A 508 -31.67 57.54 -37.88
C ASN A 508 -31.58 57.83 -39.38
#